data_AF-A0A8D9M358-F1
#
_entry.id   AF-A0A8D9M358-F1
#
_cell.length_a   1.000
_cell.length_b   1.000
_cell.length_c   1.000
_cell.angle_alpha   90.00
_cell.angle_beta   90.00
_cell.angle_gamma   90.00
#
_symmetry.space_group_name_H-M   'P 1'
#
loop_
_entity.id
_entity.type
_entity.pdbx_description
1 polymer ?
#
loop_
_entity_poly.entity_id
_entity_poly.type
_entity_poly.pdbx_seq_one_letter_code
_entity_poly.pdbx_strand_id
1 'polypeptide(L)' 'ALADNGRIQNHCSHLSCLKCSIEDGCNVAGYFAWSLMDNYEFGNGYTLRFGMNWVNFTNPADRREKDSGKWYSRFVAK' A
#
# COMPACT_ATOMS: atom_id res chain seq x y z
N ALA A 1 -9.42 -5.99 7.83
CA ALA A 1 -8.03 -5.47 7.81
C ALA A 1 -7.15 -6.25 6.84
N LEU A 2 -7.17 -7.60 6.86
CA LEU A 2 -6.42 -8.42 5.90
C LEU A 2 -7.04 -8.41 4.50
N ALA A 3 -8.37 -8.58 4.41
CA ALA A 3 -9.12 -8.29 3.20
C ALA A 3 -9.30 -6.77 3.07
N ASP A 4 -8.57 -6.16 2.15
CA ASP A 4 -8.46 -4.71 1.96
C ASP A 4 -8.55 -4.31 0.48
N ASN A 5 -9.53 -4.88 -0.24
CA ASN A 5 -9.76 -4.64 -1.66
C ASN A 5 -9.86 -3.16 -2.06
N GLY A 6 -10.35 -2.29 -1.17
CA GLY A 6 -10.36 -0.84 -1.40
C GLY A 6 -8.96 -0.26 -1.58
N ARG A 7 -7.94 -0.79 -0.89
CA ARG A 7 -6.54 -0.39 -1.08
C ARG A 7 -5.98 -0.85 -2.42
N ILE A 8 -6.36 -2.06 -2.87
CA ILE A 8 -6.01 -2.55 -4.21
C ILE A 8 -6.58 -1.60 -5.28
N GLN A 9 -7.88 -1.29 -5.19
CA GLN A 9 -8.54 -0.35 -6.11
C GLN A 9 -7.85 1.02 -6.09
N ASN A 10 -7.51 1.52 -4.90
CA ASN A 10 -6.79 2.78 -4.76
C ASN A 10 -5.44 2.77 -5.49
N HIS A 11 -4.61 1.74 -5.30
CA HIS A 11 -3.33 1.63 -6.00
C HIS A 11 -3.50 1.49 -7.52
N CYS A 12 -4.46 0.68 -7.99
CA CYS A 12 -4.76 0.55 -9.41
C CYS A 12 -5.10 1.91 -10.05
N SER A 13 -5.98 2.69 -9.41
CA SER A 13 -6.38 4.00 -9.90
C SER A 13 -5.21 4.98 -9.94
N HIS A 14 -4.40 5.04 -8.88
CA HIS A 14 -3.24 5.95 -8.82
C HIS A 14 -2.15 5.58 -9.84
N LEU A 15 -1.85 4.29 -10.00
CA LEU A 15 -0.88 3.82 -10.99
C LEU A 15 -1.37 4.08 -12.42
N SER A 16 -2.68 4.01 -12.66
CA SER A 16 -3.27 4.36 -13.96
C SER A 16 -3.10 5.85 -14.26
N CYS A 17 -3.38 6.73 -13.29
CA CYS A 17 -3.13 8.16 -13.42
C CYS A 17 -1.64 8.46 -13.64
N LEU A 18 -0.75 7.78 -12.90
CA LEU A 18 0.69 7.92 -13.04
C LEU A 18 1.15 7.56 -14.45
N LYS A 19 0.61 6.47 -15.00
CA LYS A 19 0.86 6.07 -16.39
C LYS A 19 0.42 7.15 -17.37
N CYS A 20 -0.79 7.71 -17.23
CA CYS A 20 -1.25 8.80 -18.09
C CYS A 20 -0.31 10.02 -18.00
N SER A 21 0.13 10.40 -16.80
CA SER A 21 1.08 11.52 -16.64
C SER A 21 2.42 11.26 -17.33
N ILE A 22 2.91 10.01 -17.34
CA ILE A 22 4.11 9.62 -18.08
C ILE A 22 3.88 9.74 -19.59
N GLU A 23 2.71 9.29 -20.08
CA GLU A 23 2.30 9.42 -21.48
C GLU A 23 2.18 10.89 -21.92
N ASP A 24 1.79 11.78 -21.00
CA ASP A 24 1.74 13.23 -21.21
C ASP A 24 3.11 13.93 -21.12
N GLY A 25 4.20 13.17 -20.94
CA GLY A 25 5.58 13.66 -20.98
C GLY A 25 6.21 13.98 -19.62
N CYS A 26 5.56 13.65 -18.50
CA CYS A 26 6.16 13.81 -17.17
C CYS A 26 7.28 12.79 -16.96
N ASN A 27 8.45 13.25 -16.48
CA ASN A 27 9.57 12.37 -16.15
C ASN A 27 9.40 11.76 -14.74
N VAL A 28 8.78 10.58 -14.66
CA VAL A 28 8.55 9.85 -13.41
C VAL A 28 9.45 8.61 -13.37
N ALA A 29 10.35 8.55 -12.38
CA ALA A 29 11.30 7.44 -12.23
C ALA A 29 10.82 6.31 -11.31
N GLY A 30 9.75 6.52 -10.54
CA GLY A 30 9.26 5.49 -9.62
C GLY A 30 8.02 5.89 -8.82
N TYR A 31 7.45 4.89 -8.15
CA TYR A 31 6.29 5.00 -7.28
C TYR A 31 6.54 4.20 -6.00
N PHE A 32 6.30 4.82 -4.84
CA PHE A 32 6.43 4.17 -3.54
C PHE A 32 5.06 4.13 -2.86
N ALA A 33 4.55 2.92 -2.64
CA ALA A 33 3.32 2.73 -1.88
C ALA A 33 3.55 3.06 -0.39
N TRP A 34 2.76 3.98 0.15
CA TRP A 34 2.68 4.19 1.59
C TRP A 34 1.60 3.29 2.20
N SER A 35 1.90 2.42 3.16
CA SER A 35 3.21 2.11 3.75
C SER A 35 3.50 0.61 3.68
N LEU A 36 4.74 0.23 4.01
CA LEU A 36 5.10 -1.18 4.07
C LEU A 36 4.27 -1.94 5.12
N MET A 37 4.03 -1.34 6.29
CA MET A 37 3.34 -1.98 7.42
C MET A 37 2.51 -0.98 8.21
N ASP A 38 1.47 -1.48 8.88
CA ASP A 38 0.68 -0.68 9.82
C ASP A 38 1.61 -0.08 10.89
N ASN A 39 1.50 1.22 11.13
CA ASN A 39 2.37 1.95 12.04
C ASN A 39 1.57 3.00 12.83
N TYR A 40 2.29 3.89 13.52
CA TYR A 40 1.70 4.99 14.27
C TYR A 40 1.37 6.16 13.33
N GLU A 41 0.11 6.57 13.28
CA GLU A 41 -0.41 7.59 12.37
C GLU A 41 -0.68 8.93 13.10
N PHE A 42 0.36 9.47 13.74
CA PHE A 42 0.37 10.79 14.37
C PHE A 42 -0.82 11.01 15.32
N GLY A 43 -1.63 12.05 15.10
CA GLY A 43 -2.79 12.38 15.93
C GLY A 43 -3.83 11.27 16.03
N ASN A 44 -3.83 10.30 15.12
CA ASN A 44 -4.73 9.14 15.14
C ASN A 44 -4.15 7.94 15.90
N GLY A 45 -2.90 8.01 16.34
CA GLY A 45 -2.23 6.88 16.99
C GLY A 45 -2.26 5.61 16.14
N TYR A 46 -2.61 4.48 16.75
CA TYR A 46 -2.66 3.17 16.11
C TYR A 46 -4.06 2.78 15.59
N THR A 47 -4.99 3.74 15.49
CA THR A 47 -6.36 3.46 15.06
C THR A 47 -6.48 3.30 13.54
N LEU A 48 -5.62 3.99 12.77
CA LEU A 48 -5.54 3.89 11.32
C LEU A 48 -4.46 2.89 10.89
N ARG A 49 -4.67 2.27 9.73
CA ARG A 49 -3.87 1.13 9.25
C ARG A 49 -3.60 1.27 7.75
N PHE A 50 -2.55 1.99 7.39
CA PHE A 50 -2.17 2.24 5.99
C PHE A 50 -1.36 1.13 5.34
N GLY A 51 -0.72 0.28 6.12
CA GLY A 51 0.28 -0.65 5.62
C GLY A 51 -0.27 -1.72 4.67
N MET A 52 0.58 -2.20 3.77
CA MET A 52 0.34 -3.43 3.00
C MET A 52 0.50 -4.70 3.86
N ASN A 53 1.19 -4.59 4.98
CA ASN A 53 1.28 -5.63 6.00
C ASN A 53 0.49 -5.23 7.25
N TRP A 54 -0.39 -6.11 7.70
CA TRP A 54 -1.06 -5.98 8.98
C TRP A 54 -0.09 -6.30 10.10
N VAL A 55 -0.14 -5.50 11.17
CA VAL A 55 0.71 -5.65 12.35
C VAL A 55 -0.18 -5.85 13.57
N ASN A 56 0.15 -6.87 14.35
CA ASN A 56 -0.42 -7.05 15.67
C ASN A 56 0.27 -6.10 16.65
N PHE A 57 -0.43 -5.05 17.11
CA PHE A 57 0.20 -4.05 17.98
C PHE A 57 0.48 -4.56 19.40
N THR A 58 -0.13 -5.67 19.84
CA THR A 58 0.19 -6.30 21.13
C THR A 58 1.34 -7.31 21.01
N ASN A 59 1.62 -7.82 19.81
CA ASN A 59 2.75 -8.68 19.51
C ASN A 59 3.35 -8.33 18.13
N PRO A 60 4.23 -7.33 18.02
CA PRO A 60 4.71 -6.82 16.73
C PRO A 60 5.46 -7.83 15.85
N ALA A 61 5.89 -8.97 16.41
CA ALA A 61 6.46 -10.06 15.62
C ALA A 61 5.41 -10.75 14.71
N ASP A 62 4.14 -10.72 15.11
CA ASP A 62 3.01 -11.21 14.31
C ASP A 62 2.62 -10.18 13.25
N ARG A 63 3.19 -10.38 12.06
CA ARG A 63 2.91 -9.59 10.85
C ARG A 63 2.31 -10.49 9.79
N ARG A 64 1.24 -10.01 9.16
CA ARG A 64 0.51 -10.77 8.13
C ARG A 64 0.31 -9.91 6.90
N GLU A 65 0.71 -10.44 5.76
CA GLU A 65 0.52 -9.77 4.48
C GLU A 65 -0.99 -9.63 4.18
N LYS A 66 -1.42 -8.41 3.83
CA LYS A 66 -2.80 -8.14 3.42
C LYS A 66 -2.99 -8.54 1.95
N ASP A 67 -4.24 -8.58 1.50
CA ASP A 67 -4.53 -8.92 0.11
C ASP A 67 -3.93 -7.89 -0.86
N SER A 68 -3.87 -6.61 -0.47
CA SER A 68 -3.13 -5.57 -1.18
C SER A 68 -1.63 -5.82 -1.27
N GLY A 69 -0.98 -6.29 -0.20
CA GLY A 69 0.44 -6.67 -0.22
C GLY A 69 0.71 -7.80 -1.21
N LYS A 70 -0.10 -8.87 -1.14
CA LYS A 70 0.00 -10.02 -2.05
C LYS A 70 -0.21 -9.60 -3.51
N TRP A 71 -1.20 -8.72 -3.74
CA TRP A 71 -1.47 -8.17 -5.07
C TRP A 71 -0.29 -7.33 -5.56
N TYR A 72 0.24 -6.42 -4.74
CA TYR A 72 1.34 -5.53 -5.10
C TYR A 72 2.62 -6.32 -5.41
N SER A 73 2.93 -7.35 -4.61
CA SER A 73 4.05 -8.26 -4.86
C SER A 73 3.94 -8.94 -6.23
N ARG A 74 2.75 -9.43 -6.61
CA ARG A 74 2.51 -10.01 -7.94
C ARG A 74 2.56 -8.97 -9.06
N PHE A 75 2.14 -7.73 -8.78
CA PHE A 75 2.15 -6.65 -9.76
C PHE A 75 3.58 -6.22 -10.11
N VAL A 76 4.45 -6.03 -9.12
CA VAL A 76 5.84 -5.58 -9.32
C VAL A 76 6.81 -6.68 -9.76
N ALA A 77 6.45 -7.95 -9.58
CA ALA A 77 7.27 -9.09 -10.05
C ALA A 77 7.18 -9.33 -11.57
N LYS A 78 6.35 -8.56 -12.28
CA LYS A 78 6.28 -8.53 -13.75
C LYS A 78 7.10 -7.39 -14.29
#